data_AF-A0A8I1N862-F1
#
_entry.id   AF-A0A8I1N862-F1
#
_cell.length_a   1.000
_cell.length_b   1.000
_cell.length_c   1.000
_cell.angle_alpha   90.00
_cell.angle_beta   90.00
_cell.angle_gamma   90.00
#
_symmetry.space_group_name_H-M   'P 1'
#
loop_
_entity.id
_entity.type
_entity.pdbx_description
1 polymer ?
#
loop_
_entity_poly.entity_id
_entity_poly.type
_entity_poly.pdbx_seq_one_letter_code
_entity_poly.pdbx_strand_id
1 'polypeptide(L)'
;MARFQIKSFEQEAVVFDTASGDTHYLAPFNVALFQLVQSNPGMTLDELHGALASQLSLEFGPDLAHQTDQALASLRRIGLLETP
;
A
#
# COMPACT_ATOMS: atom_id res chain seq x y z
N MET A 1 -9.08 -12.73 16.48
CA MET A 1 -9.19 -12.79 15.00
C MET A 1 -8.40 -11.61 14.44
N ALA A 2 -7.75 -11.77 13.28
CA ALA A 2 -7.08 -10.65 12.62
C ALA A 2 -8.15 -9.65 12.12
N ARG A 3 -7.93 -8.34 12.34
CA ARG A 3 -8.87 -7.29 11.95
C ARG A 3 -9.13 -7.31 10.43
N PHE A 4 -8.07 -7.45 9.65
CA PHE A 4 -8.15 -7.45 8.19
C PHE A 4 -7.99 -8.84 7.62
N GLN A 5 -8.86 -9.20 6.69
CA GLN A 5 -8.71 -10.38 5.82
C GLN A 5 -8.41 -9.91 4.41
N ILE A 6 -7.25 -10.29 3.88
CA ILE A 6 -6.77 -9.84 2.58
C ILE A 6 -6.80 -11.02 1.61
N LYS A 7 -7.44 -10.83 0.45
CA LYS A 7 -7.42 -11.79 -0.65
C LYS A 7 -6.82 -11.13 -1.88
N SER A 8 -5.69 -11.67 -2.34
CA SER A 8 -5.00 -11.20 -3.54
C SER A 8 -5.52 -11.88 -4.81
N PHE A 9 -5.52 -11.14 -5.90
CA PHE A 9 -5.90 -11.56 -7.25
C PHE A 9 -4.84 -11.03 -8.23
N GLU A 10 -3.84 -11.86 -8.53
CA GLU A 10 -2.66 -11.45 -9.31
C GLU A 10 -1.99 -10.20 -8.72
N GLN A 11 -2.24 -9.03 -9.28
CA GLN A 11 -1.66 -7.75 -8.87
C GLN A 11 -2.61 -6.93 -7.98
N GLU A 12 -3.88 -7.34 -7.85
CA GLU A 12 -4.90 -6.63 -7.08
C GLU A 12 -5.17 -7.32 -5.74
N ALA A 13 -5.86 -6.63 -4.84
CA ALA A 13 -6.34 -7.27 -3.61
C ALA A 13 -7.67 -6.69 -3.14
N VAL A 14 -8.42 -7.52 -2.43
CA VAL A 14 -9.62 -7.12 -1.70
C VAL A 14 -9.34 -7.31 -0.22
N VAL A 15 -9.63 -6.27 0.57
CA VAL A 15 -9.46 -6.24 2.02
C VAL A 15 -10.81 -6.15 2.68
N PHE A 16 -11.12 -7.10 3.55
CA PHE A 16 -12.30 -7.08 4.39
C PHE A 16 -11.89 -6.66 5.81
N ASP A 17 -12.42 -5.52 6.30
CA ASP A 17 -12.26 -5.09 7.68
C ASP A 17 -13.36 -5.74 8.54
N THR A 18 -12.97 -6.72 9.36
CA THR A 18 -13.90 -7.44 10.24
C THR A 18 -14.46 -6.59 11.37
N ALA A 19 -13.84 -5.44 11.68
CA ALA A 19 -14.32 -4.53 12.72
C ALA A 19 -15.47 -3.64 12.22
N SER A 20 -15.39 -3.13 10.99
CA SER A 20 -16.44 -2.29 10.40
C SER A 20 -17.42 -3.08 9.51
N GLY A 21 -17.00 -4.22 8.96
CA GLY A 21 -17.71 -4.96 7.92
C GLY A 21 -17.46 -4.43 6.50
N ASP A 22 -16.55 -3.47 6.33
CA ASP A 22 -16.27 -2.86 5.03
C ASP A 22 -15.38 -3.74 4.15
N THR A 23 -15.56 -3.58 2.84
CA THR A 23 -14.70 -4.18 1.82
C THR A 23 -14.00 -3.08 1.02
N HIS A 24 -12.67 -3.11 1.00
CA HIS A 24 -11.83 -2.17 0.28
C HIS A 24 -11.11 -2.88 -0.86
N TYR A 25 -11.22 -2.31 -2.06
CA TYR A 25 -10.41 -2.73 -3.19
C TYR A 25 -9.05 -2.02 -3.15
N LEU A 26 -7.99 -2.78 -3.39
CA LEU A 26 -6.63 -2.28 -3.57
C LEU A 26 -6.22 -2.48 -5.02
N ALA A 27 -6.04 -1.36 -5.72
CA ALA A 27 -5.45 -1.33 -7.05
C ALA A 27 -3.98 -1.83 -7.01
N PRO A 28 -3.41 -2.23 -8.16
CA PRO A 28 -2.06 -2.81 -8.23
C PRO A 28 -0.97 -2.00 -7.52
N PHE A 29 -1.02 -0.68 -7.68
CA PHE A 29 -0.08 0.23 -7.04
C PHE A 29 -0.16 0.16 -5.50
N ASN A 30 -1.37 0.14 -4.95
CA ASN A 30 -1.58 0.08 -3.49
C ASN A 30 -1.17 -1.28 -2.92
N VAL A 31 -1.34 -2.36 -3.70
CA VAL A 31 -0.88 -3.70 -3.31
C VAL A 31 0.65 -3.75 -3.25
N ALA A 32 1.32 -3.29 -4.29
CA ALA A 32 2.79 -3.25 -4.33
C ALA A 32 3.35 -2.43 -3.17
N LEU A 33 2.80 -1.24 -2.93
CA LEU A 33 3.17 -0.39 -1.81
C LEU A 33 2.93 -1.06 -0.46
N PHE A 34 1.74 -1.64 -0.24
CA PHE A 34 1.42 -2.30 1.01
C PHE A 34 2.36 -3.48 1.31
N GLN A 35 2.65 -4.30 0.29
CA GLN A 35 3.59 -5.41 0.40
C GLN A 35 5.02 -4.94 0.67
N LEU A 36 5.45 -3.85 0.04
CA LEU A 36 6.77 -3.27 0.22
C LEU A 36 6.97 -2.77 1.66
N VAL A 37 5.99 -2.05 2.21
CA VAL A 37 6.01 -1.58 3.60
C VAL A 37 6.00 -2.76 4.59
N GLN A 38 5.17 -3.77 4.35
CA GLN A 38 5.08 -4.97 5.20
C GLN A 38 6.38 -5.79 5.19
N SER A 39 7.07 -5.84 4.05
CA SER A 39 8.31 -6.61 3.90
C SER A 39 9.54 -5.88 4.42
N ASN A 40 9.49 -4.54 4.52
CA ASN A 40 10.61 -3.70 4.91
C ASN A 40 10.19 -2.69 6.00
N PRO A 41 9.89 -3.15 7.22
CA PRO A 41 9.53 -2.25 8.32
C PRO A 41 10.68 -1.29 8.62
N GLY A 42 10.36 0.00 8.77
CA GLY A 42 11.33 1.05 9.08
C GLY A 42 11.98 1.73 7.87
N MET A 43 11.58 1.40 6.63
CA MET A 43 11.97 2.18 5.45
C MET A 43 11.55 3.63 5.59
N THR A 44 12.45 4.53 5.21
CA THR A 44 12.13 5.95 5.02
C THR A 44 11.24 6.15 3.78
N LEU A 45 10.57 7.29 3.70
CA LEU A 45 9.70 7.63 2.57
C LEU A 45 10.49 7.65 1.24
N ASP A 46 11.72 8.17 1.25
CA ASP A 46 12.58 8.23 0.06
C ASP A 46 13.03 6.83 -0.41
N GLU A 47 13.36 5.94 0.52
CA GLU A 47 13.66 4.54 0.20
C GLU A 47 12.44 3.82 -0.38
N LEU A 48 11.25 4.08 0.17
CA LEU A 48 9.98 3.57 -0.34
C LEU A 48 9.73 4.01 -1.77
N HIS A 49 9.93 5.29 -2.08
CA HIS A 49 9.79 5.82 -3.42
C HIS A 49 10.73 5.14 -4.43
N GLY A 50 12.02 5.02 -4.09
CA GLY A 50 13.01 4.39 -4.95
C GLY A 50 12.73 2.90 -5.17
N ALA A 51 12.39 2.18 -4.10
CA ALA A 51 12.06 0.76 -4.18
C ALA A 51 10.78 0.51 -4.99
N LEU A 52 9.75 1.35 -4.84
CA LEU A 52 8.51 1.22 -5.61
C LEU A 52 8.72 1.53 -7.09
N ALA A 53 9.52 2.55 -7.42
CA ALA A 53 9.92 2.87 -8.80
C ALA A 53 10.63 1.66 -9.45
N SER A 54 11.60 1.08 -8.74
CA SER A 54 12.33 -0.10 -9.22
C SER A 54 11.42 -1.32 -9.38
N GLN A 55 10.52 -1.58 -8.43
CA GLN A 55 9.63 -2.75 -8.45
C GLN A 55 8.61 -2.67 -9.58
N LEU A 56 8.10 -1.47 -9.88
CA LEU A 56 7.10 -1.26 -10.92
C LEU A 56 7.71 -0.90 -12.28
N SER A 57 9.04 -0.85 -12.40
CA SER A 57 9.76 -0.37 -13.59
C SER A 57 9.27 1.01 -14.06
N LEU A 58 9.02 1.90 -13.10
CA LEU A 58 8.60 3.29 -13.34
C LEU A 58 9.80 4.22 -13.20
N GLU A 59 9.75 5.34 -13.92
CA GLU A 59 10.71 6.43 -13.70
C GLU A 59 10.39 7.12 -12.37
N PHE A 60 11.42 7.29 -11.53
CA PHE A 60 11.27 8.09 -10.32
C PHE A 60 11.10 9.57 -10.70
N GLY A 61 10.05 10.18 -10.19
CA GLY A 61 9.69 11.56 -10.50
C GLY A 61 8.60 12.08 -9.57
N PRO A 62 8.26 13.38 -9.69
CA PRO A 62 7.30 14.05 -8.81
C PRO A 62 5.91 13.41 -8.85
N ASP A 63 5.49 12.90 -10.01
CA ASP A 63 4.18 12.24 -10.16
C ASP A 63 4.13 10.92 -9.38
N LEU A 64 5.20 10.12 -9.44
CA LEU A 64 5.30 8.87 -8.68
C LEU A 64 5.37 9.13 -7.18
N ALA A 65 6.11 10.14 -6.75
CA ALA A 65 6.16 10.54 -5.34
C ALA A 65 4.77 10.96 -4.86
N HIS A 66 4.08 11.81 -5.62
CA HIS A 66 2.71 12.23 -5.29
C HIS A 66 1.73 11.05 -5.21
N GLN A 67 1.80 10.13 -6.17
CA GLN A 67 0.97 8.93 -6.18
C GLN A 67 1.27 8.02 -4.98
N THR A 68 2.54 7.89 -4.59
CA THR A 68 2.96 7.11 -3.41
C THR A 68 2.40 7.71 -2.13
N ASP A 69 2.50 9.04 -1.96
CA ASP A 69 1.94 9.74 -0.82
C ASP A 69 0.42 9.57 -0.72
N GLN A 70 -0.29 9.71 -1.86
CA GLN A 70 -1.73 9.48 -1.91
C GLN A 70 -2.11 8.04 -1.54
N ALA A 71 -1.34 7.07 -2.03
CA ALA A 71 -1.58 5.65 -1.73
C ALA A 71 -1.31 5.34 -0.25
N LEU A 72 -0.23 5.86 0.34
CA LEU A 72 0.06 5.75 1.78
C LEU A 72 -1.07 6.38 2.61
N ALA A 73 -1.51 7.57 2.25
CA ALA A 73 -2.63 8.23 2.92
C ALA A 73 -3.92 7.41 2.83
N SER A 74 -4.21 6.82 1.66
CA SER A 74 -5.39 5.97 1.50
C SER A 74 -5.30 4.69 2.32
N LEU A 75 -4.15 4.02 2.36
CA LEU A 75 -3.93 2.81 3.15
C LEU A 75 -4.05 3.09 4.66
N ARG A 76 -3.53 4.23 5.13
CA ARG A 76 -3.71 4.70 6.51
C ARG A 76 -5.17 5.01 6.82
N ARG A 77 -5.88 5.66 5.89
CA ARG A 77 -7.29 6.03 6.06
C ARG A 77 -8.20 4.81 6.25
N ILE A 78 -7.90 3.69 5.60
CA ILE A 78 -8.64 2.43 5.79
C ILE A 78 -8.05 1.56 6.93
N GLY A 79 -7.04 2.06 7.64
CA GLY A 79 -6.44 1.40 8.80
C GLY A 79 -5.51 0.23 8.47
N LEU A 80 -5.15 0.02 7.21
CA LEU A 80 -4.22 -1.04 6.79
C LEU A 80 -2.77 -0.74 7.16
N LEU A 81 -2.41 0.55 7.24
CA LEU A 81 -1.12 1.02 7.73
C LEU A 81 -1.33 1.89 8.95
N GLU A 82 -0.37 1.84 9.88
CA GLU A 82 -0.35 2.74 11.02
C GLU A 82 -0.08 4.18 10.56
N THR A 83 -0.71 5.14 11.23
CA THR A 83 -0.30 6.54 11.12
C THR A 83 1.05 6.70 11.85
N PRO A 84 2.01 7.47 11.29
CA PRO A 84 3.27 7.76 11.97
C PRO A 84 3.06 8.43 13.34
#